data_AF-A0AAJ4X965-F1
#
_entry.id   AF-A0AAJ4X965-F1
#
_cell.length_a   1.000
_cell.length_b   1.000
_cell.length_c   1.000
_cell.angle_alpha   90.00
_cell.angle_beta   90.00
_cell.angle_gamma   90.00
#
_symmetry.space_group_name_H-M   'P 1'
#
loop_
_entity.id
_entity.type
_entity.pdbx_description
1 polymer ?
#
loop_
_entity_poly.entity_id
_entity_poly.type
_entity_poly.pdbx_seq_one_letter_code
_entity_poly.pdbx_strand_id
1 'polypeptide(L)'
;MVQLYSDINLNCKIVSNIIFEGETYYLNTEGYTDRFLKLWIEDNYILSSIINYHPLNKIYVIRFDNIVGNVNILGSIYDVRTKKLYDDKDGNAQFQTLLDEITSIFNKLTFNIKGTSFVHRKIENKYSLDDLGIFEYYYQLAFTFPFGSNLDALLSQCIKFPNFRYSTSETKRSIEKSKHLHHTFYTKLGSTKKYGKLKSDHSLANSSIVGQIYNRTDKRLLPISIPNKEFVNDLDTTENRFLRFFLEEISAICIRVKSYNIGSTIDQRAKKLQKTVNQYLLLPFFRNVGRLKYIPSGSSVLLKKVGYSAIYHHYIHSKFSFKPILESQERLRHTAGLKNIATLYEIWVFLKIAEFFFGDSTINEIISNSTLKNDSSINSYTWKNKKLELSYNKSYSKKNGGSYSVNLRPDISLLYEGKLYIFDAKYKFNSSNFRDSVSIRSPKHEDIHKMHAYVDAINNTKFAIVVYPGTEILFYTKKIIQTNNEDNLEGVGAVPLSPGKCQNFDKFLGRIISQEN
;
A
#
# COMPACT_ATOMS: atom_id res chain seq x y z
N MET A 1 39.26 -11.63 -9.27
CA MET A 1 37.82 -11.94 -9.14
C MET A 1 37.55 -12.18 -7.68
N VAL A 2 36.57 -11.47 -7.11
CA VAL A 2 36.27 -11.49 -5.67
C VAL A 2 35.83 -12.89 -5.25
N GLN A 3 36.23 -13.32 -4.06
CA GLN A 3 35.91 -14.66 -3.56
C GLN A 3 35.23 -14.53 -2.20
N LEU A 4 33.96 -14.91 -2.16
CA LEU A 4 33.17 -15.11 -0.95
C LEU A 4 33.21 -16.58 -0.56
N TYR A 5 33.25 -16.83 0.75
CA TYR A 5 33.37 -18.17 1.33
C TYR A 5 32.32 -18.35 2.43
N SER A 6 31.91 -19.61 2.64
CA SER A 6 30.99 -19.97 3.73
C SER A 6 31.71 -20.31 5.04
N ASP A 7 33.04 -20.39 5.02
CA ASP A 7 33.86 -20.71 6.20
C ASP A 7 35.03 -19.72 6.36
N ILE A 8 35.45 -19.53 7.61
CA ILE A 8 36.52 -18.60 7.97
C ILE A 8 37.89 -19.01 7.43
N ASN A 9 38.10 -20.30 7.17
CA ASN A 9 39.36 -20.83 6.66
C ASN A 9 39.46 -20.73 5.13
N LEU A 10 38.45 -20.16 4.47
CA LEU A 10 38.38 -19.95 3.02
C LEU A 10 38.45 -21.25 2.20
N ASN A 11 37.97 -22.37 2.74
CA ASN A 11 37.97 -23.67 2.07
C ASN A 11 36.77 -23.88 1.15
N CYS A 12 35.62 -23.30 1.49
CA CYS A 12 34.33 -23.48 0.83
C CYS A 12 33.94 -22.20 0.10
N LYS A 13 34.41 -22.08 -1.13
CA LYS A 13 34.09 -20.94 -2.00
C LYS A 13 32.64 -20.98 -2.45
N ILE A 14 31.98 -19.82 -2.40
CA ILE A 14 30.66 -19.62 -2.99
C ILE A 14 30.82 -19.49 -4.50
N VAL A 15 30.38 -20.51 -5.23
CA VAL A 15 30.47 -20.57 -6.70
C VAL A 15 29.21 -20.01 -7.36
N SER A 16 28.07 -20.07 -6.70
CA SER A 16 26.81 -19.47 -7.16
C SER A 16 26.70 -18.00 -6.76
N ASN A 17 26.10 -17.16 -7.60
CA ASN A 17 25.73 -15.79 -7.22
C ASN A 17 24.53 -15.73 -6.25
N ILE A 18 24.28 -16.80 -5.49
CA ILE A 18 23.16 -16.94 -4.56
C ILE A 18 23.73 -17.08 -3.15
N ILE A 19 23.22 -16.24 -2.25
CA ILE A 19 23.54 -16.24 -0.82
C ILE A 19 22.25 -16.11 -0.01
N PHE A 20 22.30 -16.45 1.27
CA PHE A 20 21.13 -16.56 2.13
C PHE A 20 21.17 -15.62 3.34
N GLU A 21 20.02 -15.04 3.63
CA GLU A 21 19.74 -14.26 4.83
C GLU A 21 19.85 -15.14 6.08
N GLY A 22 20.50 -14.60 7.12
CA GLY A 22 20.80 -15.28 8.38
C GLY A 22 22.06 -16.15 8.37
N GLU A 23 22.75 -16.26 7.24
CA GLU A 23 24.05 -16.94 7.14
C GLU A 23 25.23 -15.95 7.18
N THR A 24 26.38 -16.43 7.63
CA THR A 24 27.62 -15.67 7.72
C THR A 24 28.54 -16.06 6.58
N TYR A 25 29.11 -15.05 5.91
CA TYR A 25 30.04 -15.21 4.81
C TYR A 25 31.36 -14.49 5.08
N TYR A 26 32.41 -14.97 4.45
CA TYR A 26 33.77 -14.48 4.62
C TYR A 26 34.29 -13.97 3.28
N LEU A 27 34.67 -12.70 3.25
CA LEU A 27 35.20 -12.03 2.07
C LEU A 27 36.72 -11.98 2.18
N ASN A 28 37.41 -12.60 1.23
CA ASN A 28 38.86 -12.42 1.11
C ASN A 28 39.14 -11.08 0.42
N THR A 29 39.82 -10.18 1.12
CA THR A 29 40.19 -8.84 0.63
C THR A 29 41.65 -8.73 0.21
N GLU A 30 42.38 -9.85 0.11
CA GLU A 30 43.73 -9.88 -0.45
C GLU A 30 43.74 -9.31 -1.87
N GLY A 31 44.68 -8.38 -2.12
CA GLY A 31 44.80 -7.68 -3.41
C GLY A 31 44.06 -6.34 -3.49
N TYR A 32 43.31 -5.93 -2.47
CA TYR A 32 42.70 -4.60 -2.39
C TYR A 32 43.45 -3.71 -1.39
N THR A 33 43.53 -2.40 -1.68
CA THR A 33 44.13 -1.43 -0.76
C THR A 33 43.15 -1.05 0.34
N ASP A 34 43.65 -0.81 1.56
CA ASP A 34 42.80 -0.47 2.71
C ASP A 34 42.01 0.83 2.47
N ARG A 35 42.59 1.79 1.73
CA ARG A 35 41.89 3.03 1.30
C ARG A 35 40.69 2.72 0.40
N PHE A 36 40.84 1.82 -0.56
CA PHE A 36 39.76 1.43 -1.46
C PHE A 36 38.66 0.66 -0.72
N LEU A 37 39.01 -0.27 0.16
CA LEU A 37 38.04 -1.03 0.96
C LEU A 37 37.25 -0.12 1.90
N LYS A 38 37.92 0.86 2.52
CA LYS A 38 37.26 1.85 3.37
C LYS A 38 36.26 2.70 2.59
N LEU A 39 36.65 3.24 1.43
CA LEU A 39 35.74 3.99 0.56
C LEU A 39 34.58 3.11 0.09
N TRP A 40 34.83 1.86 -0.29
CA TRP A 40 33.79 0.93 -0.72
C TRP A 40 32.74 0.66 0.39
N ILE A 41 33.17 0.55 1.65
CA ILE A 41 32.26 0.40 2.80
C ILE A 41 31.53 1.71 3.12
N GLU A 42 32.22 2.85 3.11
CA GLU A 42 31.65 4.17 3.42
C GLU A 42 30.65 4.63 2.35
N ASP A 43 30.93 4.36 1.07
CA ASP A 43 30.03 4.65 -0.05
C ASP A 43 28.77 3.77 -0.03
N ASN A 44 28.75 2.72 0.80
CA ASN A 44 27.63 1.79 0.93
C ASN A 44 27.18 1.64 2.38
N TYR A 45 26.32 2.56 2.85
CA TYR A 45 25.80 2.57 4.22
C TYR A 45 25.22 1.24 4.72
N ILE A 46 24.59 0.45 3.85
CA ILE A 46 24.10 -0.90 4.22
C ILE A 46 25.27 -1.87 4.47
N LEU A 47 26.34 -1.80 3.66
CA LEU A 47 27.52 -2.66 3.85
C LEU A 47 28.24 -2.35 5.17
N SER A 48 28.31 -1.08 5.58
CA SER A 48 28.92 -0.74 6.89
C SER A 48 28.16 -1.33 8.08
N SER A 49 26.84 -1.58 7.95
CA SER A 49 26.03 -2.23 8.98
C SER A 49 26.09 -3.76 8.96
N ILE A 50 26.52 -4.35 7.84
CA ILE A 50 26.49 -5.80 7.58
C ILE A 50 27.89 -6.43 7.66
N ILE A 51 28.93 -5.65 7.35
CA ILE A 51 30.31 -6.08 7.34
C ILE A 51 30.95 -5.77 8.70
N ASN A 52 31.33 -6.81 9.41
CA ASN A 52 32.23 -6.71 10.54
C ASN A 52 33.67 -6.87 10.01
N TYR A 53 34.46 -5.80 10.12
CA TYR A 53 35.84 -5.78 9.66
C TYR A 53 36.77 -5.15 10.69
N HIS A 54 38.03 -5.58 10.63
CA HIS A 54 39.13 -4.92 11.32
C HIS A 54 40.21 -4.57 10.27
N PRO A 55 40.80 -3.36 10.29
CA PRO A 55 41.74 -2.93 9.26
C PRO A 55 42.97 -3.86 9.08
N LEU A 56 43.41 -4.51 10.16
CA LEU A 56 44.53 -5.45 10.13
C LEU A 56 44.16 -6.84 9.61
N ASN A 57 42.87 -7.14 9.45
CA ASN A 57 42.40 -8.45 8.98
C ASN A 57 42.20 -8.40 7.47
N LYS A 58 42.67 -9.43 6.77
CA LYS A 58 42.44 -9.60 5.32
C LYS A 58 41.18 -10.40 4.99
N ILE A 59 40.43 -10.79 6.02
CA ILE A 59 39.15 -11.51 5.91
C ILE A 59 38.09 -10.68 6.60
N TYR A 60 37.09 -10.24 5.84
CA TYR A 60 35.94 -9.49 6.37
C TYR A 60 34.76 -10.44 6.57
N VAL A 61 34.03 -10.27 7.67
CA VAL A 61 32.86 -11.10 7.98
C VAL A 61 31.61 -10.35 7.57
N ILE A 62 30.76 -10.97 6.76
CA ILE A 62 29.55 -10.37 6.19
C ILE A 62 28.35 -11.19 6.62
N ARG A 63 27.34 -10.55 7.23
CA ARG A 63 26.12 -11.25 7.64
C ARG A 63 24.86 -10.49 7.24
N PHE A 64 24.07 -11.10 6.36
CA PHE A 64 22.83 -10.53 5.86
C PHE A 64 21.68 -10.87 6.79
N ASP A 65 21.39 -10.05 7.79
CA ASP A 65 20.24 -10.27 8.68
C ASP A 65 19.02 -9.48 8.23
N ASN A 66 17.87 -10.15 8.08
CA ASN A 66 16.57 -9.54 7.74
C ASN A 66 16.52 -8.79 6.39
N ILE A 67 17.49 -9.02 5.49
CA ILE A 67 17.63 -8.29 4.24
C ILE A 67 17.64 -9.26 3.06
N VAL A 68 16.98 -8.88 1.95
CA VAL A 68 16.95 -9.63 0.69
C VAL A 68 17.17 -8.71 -0.51
N GLY A 69 17.53 -9.29 -1.66
CA GLY A 69 17.69 -8.58 -2.92
C GLY A 69 19.13 -8.64 -3.45
N ASN A 70 19.46 -7.75 -4.40
CA ASN A 70 20.74 -7.82 -5.09
C ASN A 70 21.77 -6.93 -4.40
N VAL A 71 22.95 -7.47 -4.12
CA VAL A 71 24.09 -6.73 -3.57
C VAL A 71 25.29 -6.84 -4.50
N ASN A 72 25.97 -5.72 -4.75
CA ASN A 72 27.24 -5.71 -5.46
C ASN A 72 28.38 -5.75 -4.44
N ILE A 73 29.12 -6.86 -4.44
CA ILE A 73 30.30 -7.05 -3.59
C ILE A 73 31.53 -7.03 -4.48
N LEU A 74 32.26 -5.91 -4.43
CA LEU A 74 33.53 -5.69 -5.14
C LEU A 74 33.47 -6.03 -6.65
N GLY A 75 32.34 -5.76 -7.30
CA GLY A 75 32.11 -5.99 -8.74
C GLY A 75 31.35 -7.27 -9.08
N SER A 76 31.04 -8.13 -8.10
CA SER A 76 30.23 -9.34 -8.28
C SER A 76 28.83 -9.13 -7.69
N ILE A 77 27.79 -9.43 -8.46
CA ILE A 77 26.40 -9.28 -8.03
C ILE A 77 25.92 -10.58 -7.40
N TYR A 78 25.48 -10.52 -6.15
CA TYR A 78 24.88 -11.62 -5.41
C TYR A 78 23.40 -11.36 -5.15
N ASP A 79 22.59 -12.40 -5.31
CA ASP A 79 21.17 -12.46 -4.97
C ASP A 79 21.01 -13.02 -3.55
N VAL A 80 20.64 -12.16 -2.61
CA VAL A 80 20.37 -12.50 -1.21
C VAL A 80 18.93 -12.98 -1.08
N ARG A 81 18.75 -14.27 -0.80
CA ARG A 81 17.45 -14.92 -0.63
C ARG A 81 17.17 -15.24 0.83
N THR A 82 15.91 -15.47 1.19
CA THR A 82 15.54 -15.98 2.51
C THR A 82 14.80 -17.31 2.39
N LYS A 83 15.08 -18.24 3.31
CA LYS A 83 14.43 -19.56 3.41
C LYS A 83 13.19 -19.51 4.33
N LYS A 84 12.88 -18.33 4.88
CA LYS A 84 11.83 -18.17 5.88
C LYS A 84 10.43 -18.05 5.25
N LEU A 85 10.32 -17.46 4.05
CA LEU A 85 9.03 -17.15 3.41
C LEU A 85 8.77 -17.95 2.12
N TYR A 86 9.63 -17.80 1.11
CA TYR A 86 9.49 -18.46 -0.19
C TYR A 86 10.79 -19.19 -0.54
N ASP A 87 10.71 -20.50 -0.72
CA ASP A 87 11.89 -21.32 -1.00
C ASP A 87 12.30 -21.30 -2.49
N ASP A 88 11.41 -20.84 -3.38
CA ASP A 88 11.52 -20.95 -4.84
C ASP A 88 11.86 -19.63 -5.57
N LYS A 89 11.91 -18.50 -4.87
CA LYS A 89 12.02 -17.16 -5.46
C LYS A 89 13.34 -16.45 -5.16
N ASP A 90 13.80 -15.62 -6.11
CA ASP A 90 14.92 -14.68 -5.90
C ASP A 90 14.57 -13.59 -4.88
N GLY A 91 15.59 -12.96 -4.28
CA GLY A 91 15.40 -12.03 -3.17
C GLY A 91 14.50 -10.83 -3.50
N ASN A 92 14.60 -10.32 -4.73
CA ASN A 92 13.75 -9.21 -5.17
C ASN A 92 12.31 -9.64 -5.37
N ALA A 93 12.08 -10.77 -6.03
CA ALA A 93 10.77 -11.36 -6.26
C ALA A 93 10.08 -11.73 -4.94
N GLN A 94 10.83 -12.19 -3.93
CA GLN A 94 10.29 -12.44 -2.58
C GLN A 94 9.73 -11.17 -1.96
N PHE A 95 10.50 -10.08 -1.98
CA PHE A 95 10.05 -8.78 -1.45
C PHE A 95 8.84 -8.25 -2.23
N GLN A 96 8.88 -8.31 -3.57
CA GLN A 96 7.77 -7.83 -4.40
C GLN A 96 6.50 -8.66 -4.19
N THR A 97 6.61 -9.99 -4.09
CA THR A 97 5.44 -10.85 -3.83
C THR A 97 4.77 -10.47 -2.51
N LEU A 98 5.55 -10.26 -1.44
CA LEU A 98 4.99 -9.86 -0.15
C LEU A 98 4.35 -8.46 -0.21
N LEU A 99 4.94 -7.55 -0.98
CA LEU A 99 4.37 -6.22 -1.24
C LEU A 99 3.07 -6.29 -2.05
N ASP A 100 3.00 -7.16 -3.05
CA ASP A 100 1.81 -7.41 -3.85
C ASP A 100 0.69 -8.02 -3.01
N GLU A 101 1.02 -8.94 -2.08
CA GLU A 101 0.04 -9.47 -1.12
C GLU A 101 -0.49 -8.38 -0.18
N ILE A 102 0.39 -7.55 0.39
CA ILE A 102 0.00 -6.38 1.20
C ILE A 102 -0.98 -5.51 0.42
N THR A 103 -0.66 -5.23 -0.83
CA THR A 103 -1.47 -4.42 -1.72
C THR A 103 -2.82 -5.08 -2.01
N SER A 104 -2.83 -6.39 -2.24
CA SER A 104 -4.04 -7.19 -2.44
C SER A 104 -4.95 -7.17 -1.20
N ILE A 105 -4.37 -7.27 0.00
CA ILE A 105 -5.14 -7.15 1.25
C ILE A 105 -5.77 -5.78 1.36
N PHE A 106 -5.01 -4.71 1.09
CA PHE A 106 -5.54 -3.35 1.11
C PHE A 106 -6.72 -3.16 0.17
N ASN A 107 -6.69 -3.81 -0.99
CA ASN A 107 -7.76 -3.76 -1.97
C ASN A 107 -9.07 -4.43 -1.48
N LYS A 108 -8.98 -5.36 -0.52
CA LYS A 108 -10.15 -6.00 0.09
C LYS A 108 -10.73 -5.17 1.24
N LEU A 109 -9.94 -4.30 1.85
CA LEU A 109 -10.37 -3.47 2.97
C LEU A 109 -11.21 -2.28 2.49
N THR A 110 -12.36 -2.07 3.13
CA THR A 110 -13.23 -0.93 2.83
C THR A 110 -13.06 0.16 3.88
N PHE A 111 -12.74 1.38 3.43
CA PHE A 111 -12.53 2.54 4.31
C PHE A 111 -13.70 3.52 4.18
N ASN A 112 -14.40 3.78 5.30
CA ASN A 112 -15.50 4.74 5.35
C ASN A 112 -14.92 6.12 5.62
N ILE A 113 -14.43 6.77 4.57
CA ILE A 113 -13.93 8.15 4.66
C ILE A 113 -15.13 9.11 4.50
N LYS A 114 -16.22 8.85 5.23
CA LYS A 114 -17.31 9.83 5.36
C LYS A 114 -16.88 10.84 6.41
N GLY A 115 -16.34 11.94 5.91
CA GLY A 115 -16.27 13.17 6.67
C GLY A 115 -14.93 13.85 6.55
N THR A 116 -15.03 15.15 6.41
CA THR A 116 -14.12 16.22 6.82
C THR A 116 -13.44 16.05 8.20
N SER A 117 -13.54 14.88 8.85
CA SER A 117 -12.94 14.49 10.13
C SER A 117 -11.50 13.97 10.00
N PHE A 118 -11.00 13.64 8.80
CA PHE A 118 -9.54 13.55 8.58
C PHE A 118 -8.83 14.89 8.77
N VAL A 119 -9.58 16.01 8.80
CA VAL A 119 -9.08 17.39 8.95
C VAL A 119 -9.10 17.87 10.42
N HIS A 120 -9.68 17.11 11.35
CA HIS A 120 -9.68 17.49 12.77
C HIS A 120 -8.87 16.52 13.61
N ARG A 121 -7.56 16.72 13.60
CA ARG A 121 -6.75 16.45 14.79
C ARG A 121 -6.49 17.73 15.55
N LYS A 122 -7.15 17.88 16.69
CA LYS A 122 -6.53 18.59 17.81
C LYS A 122 -5.45 17.67 18.36
N ILE A 123 -4.21 17.88 17.91
CA ILE A 123 -3.03 17.48 18.67
C ILE A 123 -2.42 18.79 19.17
N GLU A 124 -2.08 18.85 20.46
CA GLU A 124 -1.45 19.99 21.14
C GLU A 124 -0.02 20.33 20.64
N ASN A 125 0.43 19.70 19.54
CA ASN A 125 1.71 19.99 18.90
C ASN A 125 1.49 20.96 17.74
N LYS A 126 2.36 21.97 17.60
CA LYS A 126 2.29 22.97 16.52
C LYS A 126 2.25 22.37 15.10
N TYR A 127 2.73 21.13 14.89
CA TYR A 127 2.82 20.46 13.59
C TYR A 127 2.42 18.98 13.65
N SER A 128 1.75 18.46 12.61
CA SER A 128 1.48 17.02 12.45
C SER A 128 2.68 16.32 11.80
N LEU A 129 3.39 15.48 12.57
CA LEU A 129 4.49 14.64 12.06
C LEU A 129 4.03 13.67 10.95
N ASP A 130 2.74 13.32 10.94
CA ASP A 130 2.17 12.49 9.87
C ASP A 130 2.04 13.24 8.55
N ASP A 131 1.64 14.52 8.58
CA ASP A 131 1.58 15.32 7.35
C ASP A 131 2.97 15.50 6.71
N LEU A 132 4.03 15.56 7.53
CA LEU A 132 5.41 15.61 7.03
C LEU A 132 5.84 14.29 6.39
N GLY A 133 5.49 13.15 6.99
CA GLY A 133 5.77 11.83 6.40
C GLY A 133 5.01 11.59 5.09
N ILE A 134 3.73 12.00 5.04
CA ILE A 134 2.92 11.94 3.82
C ILE A 134 3.50 12.87 2.75
N PHE A 135 3.89 14.09 3.13
CA PHE A 135 4.50 15.05 2.23
C PHE A 135 5.81 14.53 1.62
N GLU A 136 6.70 13.97 2.46
CA GLU A 136 7.96 13.40 2.00
C GLU A 136 7.70 12.28 1.00
N TYR A 137 6.75 11.37 1.31
CA TYR A 137 6.35 10.32 0.38
C TYR A 137 5.88 10.84 -0.98
N TYR A 138 4.99 11.84 -1.01
CA TYR A 138 4.53 12.42 -2.27
C TYR A 138 5.63 13.16 -3.03
N TYR A 139 6.53 13.83 -2.32
CA TYR A 139 7.69 14.46 -2.95
C TYR A 139 8.59 13.42 -3.62
N GLN A 140 8.83 12.31 -2.94
CA GLN A 140 9.60 11.18 -3.44
C GLN A 140 8.95 10.54 -4.66
N LEU A 141 7.65 10.27 -4.60
CA LEU A 141 6.85 9.75 -5.71
C LEU A 141 6.93 10.66 -6.95
N ALA A 142 6.89 11.98 -6.74
CA ALA A 142 6.93 12.94 -7.84
C ALA A 142 8.33 13.08 -8.47
N PHE A 143 9.40 13.08 -7.67
CA PHE A 143 10.70 13.58 -8.14
C PHE A 143 11.87 12.60 -8.02
N THR A 144 11.71 11.43 -7.42
CA THR A 144 12.85 10.52 -7.24
C THR A 144 12.56 9.07 -7.54
N PHE A 145 11.29 8.67 -7.63
CA PHE A 145 10.95 7.31 -8.08
C PHE A 145 11.48 7.09 -9.51
N PRO A 146 11.87 5.85 -9.85
CA PRO A 146 12.43 5.55 -11.17
C PRO A 146 11.42 5.85 -12.28
N PHE A 147 11.97 6.13 -13.47
CA PHE A 147 11.15 6.38 -14.65
C PHE A 147 10.18 5.22 -14.90
N GLY A 148 8.90 5.54 -15.12
CA GLY A 148 7.82 4.55 -15.25
C GLY A 148 7.01 4.29 -13.97
N SER A 149 7.56 4.60 -12.78
CA SER A 149 6.87 4.45 -11.48
C SER A 149 6.68 5.79 -10.74
N ASN A 150 7.15 6.89 -11.31
CA ASN A 150 6.98 8.22 -10.75
C ASN A 150 5.60 8.81 -11.10
N LEU A 151 5.20 9.86 -10.38
CA LEU A 151 3.89 10.49 -10.55
C LEU A 151 3.59 10.89 -12.00
N ASP A 152 4.59 11.44 -12.71
CA ASP A 152 4.45 11.88 -14.10
C ASP A 152 4.14 10.72 -15.06
N ALA A 153 4.91 9.63 -14.99
CA ALA A 153 4.70 8.47 -15.85
C ALA A 153 3.33 7.82 -15.59
N LEU A 154 2.94 7.68 -14.31
CA LEU A 154 1.67 7.08 -13.93
C LEU A 154 0.47 7.91 -14.38
N LEU A 155 0.53 9.24 -14.21
CA LEU A 155 -0.52 10.14 -14.70
C LEU A 155 -0.58 10.15 -16.23
N SER A 156 0.58 10.17 -16.90
CA SER A 156 0.66 10.12 -18.35
C SER A 156 0.04 8.85 -18.92
N GLN A 157 0.22 7.70 -18.27
CA GLN A 157 -0.46 6.45 -18.63
C GLN A 157 -1.99 6.56 -18.49
N CYS A 158 -2.47 7.15 -17.38
CA CYS A 158 -3.90 7.35 -17.17
C CYS A 158 -4.51 8.29 -18.21
N ILE A 159 -3.81 9.37 -18.56
CA ILE A 159 -4.26 10.36 -19.55
C ILE A 159 -4.23 9.77 -20.96
N LYS A 160 -3.24 8.95 -21.29
CA LYS A 160 -3.11 8.28 -22.59
C LYS A 160 -4.18 7.19 -22.78
N PHE A 161 -4.54 6.49 -21.71
CA PHE A 161 -5.53 5.40 -21.73
C PHE A 161 -6.63 5.63 -20.68
N PRO A 162 -7.46 6.67 -20.84
CA PRO A 162 -8.40 7.06 -19.80
C PRO A 162 -9.55 6.07 -19.64
N ASN A 163 -10.14 6.01 -18.44
CA ASN A 163 -11.45 5.40 -18.27
C ASN A 163 -12.52 6.35 -18.80
N PHE A 164 -13.54 5.83 -19.48
CA PHE A 164 -14.64 6.64 -20.00
C PHE A 164 -15.94 5.85 -19.96
N ARG A 165 -17.05 6.58 -19.88
CA ARG A 165 -18.39 6.03 -20.08
C ARG A 165 -18.96 6.54 -21.39
N TYR A 166 -19.70 5.71 -22.10
CA TYR A 166 -20.44 6.16 -23.27
C TYR A 166 -21.57 7.08 -22.83
N SER A 167 -21.57 8.29 -23.37
CA SER A 167 -22.67 9.25 -23.20
C SER A 167 -23.22 9.62 -24.56
N THR A 168 -24.51 9.93 -24.63
CA THR A 168 -25.13 10.43 -25.86
C THR A 168 -25.23 11.95 -25.78
N SER A 169 -24.62 12.64 -26.73
CA SER A 169 -24.83 14.08 -26.94
C SER A 169 -25.77 14.32 -28.11
N GLU A 170 -26.71 15.28 -27.98
CA GLU A 170 -27.55 15.72 -29.11
C GLU A 170 -26.84 16.87 -29.84
N THR A 171 -26.32 16.62 -31.04
CA THR A 171 -25.76 17.66 -31.92
C THR A 171 -26.72 17.95 -33.06
N LYS A 172 -26.80 19.20 -33.51
CA LYS A 172 -27.56 19.55 -34.73
C LYS A 172 -26.66 19.36 -35.93
N ARG A 173 -26.97 18.39 -36.80
CA ARG A 173 -26.27 18.20 -38.08
C ARG A 173 -27.17 18.57 -39.25
N SER A 174 -26.57 19.02 -40.35
CA SER A 174 -27.28 19.18 -41.62
C SER A 174 -27.93 17.85 -42.01
N ILE A 175 -29.15 17.90 -42.53
CA ILE A 175 -29.90 16.70 -42.92
C ILE A 175 -29.14 15.87 -43.96
N GLU A 176 -28.40 16.53 -44.85
CA GLU A 176 -27.55 15.91 -45.89
C GLU A 176 -26.39 15.09 -45.32
N LYS A 177 -25.88 15.47 -44.14
CA LYS A 177 -24.75 14.81 -43.47
C LYS A 177 -25.19 13.74 -42.47
N SER A 178 -26.50 13.52 -42.32
CA SER A 178 -27.02 12.52 -41.38
C SER A 178 -27.25 11.18 -42.06
N LYS A 179 -26.58 10.13 -41.58
CA LYS A 179 -26.71 8.77 -42.12
C LYS A 179 -27.91 8.00 -41.56
N HIS A 180 -28.39 8.37 -40.37
CA HIS A 180 -29.48 7.68 -39.69
C HIS A 180 -30.47 8.68 -39.07
N LEU A 181 -31.76 8.43 -39.26
CA LEU A 181 -32.86 9.19 -38.67
C LEU A 181 -33.33 8.46 -37.41
N HIS A 182 -33.05 9.01 -36.24
CA HIS A 182 -33.46 8.42 -34.97
C HIS A 182 -34.97 8.62 -34.72
N HIS A 183 -35.65 7.73 -33.99
CA HIS A 183 -37.11 7.83 -33.79
C HIS A 183 -37.57 9.19 -33.19
N THR A 184 -36.71 9.80 -32.38
CA THR A 184 -36.91 11.14 -31.79
C THR A 184 -36.98 12.27 -32.81
N PHE A 185 -36.49 12.05 -34.04
CA PHE A 185 -36.66 12.98 -35.16
C PHE A 185 -38.12 13.06 -35.59
N TYR A 186 -38.81 11.92 -35.73
CA TYR A 186 -40.21 11.87 -36.13
C TYR A 186 -41.13 12.50 -35.08
N THR A 187 -40.83 12.31 -33.79
CA THR A 187 -41.60 12.94 -32.70
C THR A 187 -41.36 14.44 -32.55
N LYS A 188 -40.22 14.95 -33.04
CA LYS A 188 -39.86 16.38 -33.04
C LYS A 188 -40.07 17.03 -34.42
N LEU A 189 -40.68 16.32 -35.37
CA LEU A 189 -40.98 16.82 -36.70
C LEU A 189 -42.11 17.86 -36.58
N GLY A 190 -41.78 19.14 -36.79
CA GLY A 190 -42.68 20.26 -36.47
C GLY A 190 -42.06 21.27 -35.49
N SER A 191 -41.25 20.81 -34.52
CA SER A 191 -40.67 21.67 -33.47
C SER A 191 -39.29 22.24 -33.83
N THR A 192 -38.70 21.83 -34.95
CA THR A 192 -37.41 22.33 -35.42
C THR A 192 -37.56 23.75 -35.98
N LYS A 193 -36.86 24.74 -35.40
CA LYS A 193 -37.06 26.15 -35.73
C LYS A 193 -36.53 26.61 -37.11
N LYS A 194 -35.85 25.76 -37.87
CA LYS A 194 -35.21 26.12 -39.15
C LYS A 194 -35.58 25.15 -40.26
N TYR A 195 -36.57 25.54 -41.06
CA TYR A 195 -36.96 24.86 -42.28
C TYR A 195 -36.43 25.61 -43.51
N GLY A 196 -36.01 24.86 -44.52
CA GLY A 196 -35.71 25.36 -45.85
C GLY A 196 -36.95 25.26 -46.71
N LYS A 197 -37.26 26.32 -47.47
CA LYS A 197 -38.35 26.30 -48.45
C LYS A 197 -37.91 25.54 -49.69
N LEU A 198 -38.68 24.53 -50.07
CA LEU A 198 -38.50 23.83 -51.34
C LEU A 198 -39.22 24.60 -52.45
N LYS A 199 -38.58 24.67 -53.62
CA LYS A 199 -39.24 25.10 -54.85
C LYS A 199 -40.21 24.02 -55.34
N SER A 200 -41.22 24.42 -56.11
CA SER A 200 -42.32 23.55 -56.53
C SER A 200 -41.91 22.46 -57.51
N ASP A 201 -40.81 22.65 -58.22
CA ASP A 201 -40.16 21.79 -59.21
C ASP A 201 -39.16 20.78 -58.59
N HIS A 202 -38.91 20.86 -57.29
CA HIS A 202 -37.92 20.00 -56.64
C HIS A 202 -38.43 18.55 -56.51
N SER A 203 -37.58 17.56 -56.78
CA SER A 203 -37.93 16.12 -56.72
C SER A 203 -38.55 15.69 -55.38
N LEU A 204 -38.02 16.20 -54.27
CA LEU A 204 -38.51 15.95 -52.91
C LEU A 204 -39.81 16.70 -52.54
N ALA A 205 -40.31 17.60 -53.39
CA ALA A 205 -41.52 18.38 -53.11
C ALA A 205 -42.77 17.50 -52.95
N ASN A 206 -42.80 16.32 -53.59
CA ASN A 206 -43.89 15.36 -53.54
C ASN A 206 -43.67 14.22 -52.52
N SER A 207 -42.65 14.33 -51.67
CA SER A 207 -42.41 13.34 -50.61
C SER A 207 -43.51 13.40 -49.54
N SER A 208 -43.82 12.24 -48.94
CA SER A 208 -44.84 12.11 -47.89
C SER A 208 -44.62 13.05 -46.71
N ILE A 209 -43.35 13.29 -46.35
CA ILE A 209 -42.98 14.18 -45.24
C ILE A 209 -43.25 15.65 -45.56
N VAL A 210 -43.00 16.07 -46.81
CA VAL A 210 -43.27 17.44 -47.26
C VAL A 210 -44.76 17.67 -47.40
N GLY A 211 -45.52 16.66 -47.87
CA GLY A 211 -46.99 16.71 -47.91
C GLY A 211 -47.61 16.89 -46.53
N GLN A 212 -47.14 16.16 -45.51
CA GLN A 212 -47.63 16.32 -44.13
C GLN A 212 -47.33 17.70 -43.54
N ILE A 213 -46.17 18.29 -43.86
CA ILE A 213 -45.82 19.65 -43.40
C ILE A 213 -46.62 20.70 -44.19
N TYR A 214 -46.79 20.51 -45.49
CA TYR A 214 -47.57 21.38 -46.37
C TYR A 214 -49.03 21.47 -45.90
N ASN A 215 -49.67 20.34 -45.60
CA ASN A 215 -51.06 20.32 -45.09
C ASN A 215 -51.27 21.12 -43.80
N ARG A 216 -50.20 21.36 -43.01
CA ARG A 216 -50.26 22.11 -41.75
C ARG A 216 -49.79 23.55 -41.85
N THR A 217 -48.99 23.89 -42.86
CA THR A 217 -48.28 25.19 -42.94
C THR A 217 -48.47 25.92 -44.26
N ASP A 218 -49.13 25.29 -45.23
CA ASP A 218 -49.30 25.72 -46.62
C ASP A 218 -47.96 26.07 -47.32
N LYS A 219 -46.86 25.52 -46.82
CA LYS A 219 -45.50 25.74 -47.32
C LYS A 219 -44.78 24.42 -47.43
N ARG A 220 -44.13 24.20 -48.58
CA ARG A 220 -43.26 23.03 -48.80
C ARG A 220 -41.94 23.26 -48.08
N LEU A 221 -41.79 22.64 -46.92
CA LEU A 221 -40.70 22.88 -45.98
C LEU A 221 -39.98 21.56 -45.63
N LEU A 222 -38.65 21.60 -45.54
CA LEU A 222 -37.85 20.51 -44.99
C LEU A 222 -36.93 21.03 -43.87
N PRO A 223 -36.73 20.27 -42.78
CA PRO A 223 -35.76 20.63 -41.75
C PRO A 223 -34.35 20.73 -42.35
N ILE A 224 -33.67 21.86 -42.15
CA ILE A 224 -32.27 22.07 -42.63
C ILE A 224 -31.30 21.26 -41.77
N SER A 225 -31.63 21.12 -40.48
CA SER A 225 -30.81 20.39 -39.51
C SER A 225 -31.68 19.51 -38.64
N ILE A 226 -31.16 18.35 -38.28
CA ILE A 226 -31.83 17.40 -37.41
C ILE A 226 -30.97 17.12 -36.17
N PRO A 227 -31.59 16.89 -35.00
CA PRO A 227 -30.86 16.44 -33.82
C PRO A 227 -30.34 15.02 -34.07
N ASN A 228 -29.03 14.85 -34.04
CA ASN A 228 -28.37 13.57 -34.14
C ASN A 228 -27.78 13.19 -32.78
N LYS A 229 -27.91 11.92 -32.40
CA LYS A 229 -27.28 11.40 -31.17
C LYS A 229 -25.89 10.92 -31.52
N GLU A 230 -24.88 11.62 -31.00
CA GLU A 230 -23.50 11.20 -31.11
C GLU A 230 -23.07 10.54 -29.81
N PHE A 231 -22.46 9.35 -29.91
CA PHE A 231 -21.79 8.73 -28.78
C PHE A 231 -20.48 9.46 -28.53
N VAL A 232 -20.37 10.09 -27.37
CA VAL A 232 -19.17 10.79 -26.92
C VAL A 232 -18.63 10.07 -25.69
N ASN A 233 -17.31 9.91 -25.67
CA ASN A 233 -16.60 9.39 -24.52
C ASN A 233 -16.61 10.43 -23.41
N ASP A 234 -17.43 10.20 -22.39
CA ASP A 234 -17.46 11.04 -21.20
C ASP A 234 -16.37 10.57 -20.23
N LEU A 235 -15.43 11.47 -19.96
CA LEU A 235 -14.31 11.26 -19.06
C LEU A 235 -14.70 11.47 -17.59
N ASP A 236 -15.93 11.90 -17.29
CA ASP A 236 -16.38 12.12 -15.91
C ASP A 236 -16.80 10.80 -15.23
N THR A 237 -15.84 9.88 -15.05
CA THR A 237 -16.02 8.62 -14.31
C THR A 237 -15.52 8.76 -12.88
N THR A 238 -16.00 7.91 -11.96
CA THR A 238 -15.58 7.94 -10.55
C THR A 238 -14.07 7.74 -10.39
N GLU A 239 -13.43 6.97 -11.28
CA GLU A 239 -11.97 6.73 -11.27
C GLU A 239 -11.18 7.95 -11.73
N ASN A 240 -11.67 8.68 -12.74
CA ASN A 240 -11.03 9.92 -13.16
C ASN A 240 -11.22 11.01 -12.09
N ARG A 241 -12.38 11.03 -11.43
CA ARG A 241 -12.62 11.88 -10.25
C ARG A 241 -11.67 11.53 -9.11
N PHE A 242 -11.32 10.25 -8.94
CA PHE A 242 -10.32 9.82 -7.96
C PHE A 242 -8.92 10.35 -8.30
N LEU A 243 -8.50 10.28 -9.57
CA LEU A 243 -7.22 10.87 -10.00
C LEU A 243 -7.14 12.37 -9.68
N ARG A 244 -8.22 13.10 -9.96
CA ARG A 244 -8.33 14.52 -9.61
C ARG A 244 -8.23 14.73 -8.10
N PHE A 245 -8.98 13.96 -7.33
CA PHE A 245 -8.95 14.00 -5.87
C PHE A 245 -7.56 13.73 -5.30
N PHE A 246 -6.84 12.75 -5.83
CA PHE A 246 -5.48 12.43 -5.40
C PHE A 246 -4.52 13.62 -5.59
N LEU A 247 -4.59 14.29 -6.74
CA LEU A 247 -3.83 15.53 -6.99
C LEU A 247 -4.24 16.66 -6.03
N GLU A 248 -5.54 16.87 -5.83
CA GLU A 248 -6.04 17.87 -4.88
C GLU A 248 -5.55 17.57 -3.45
N GLU A 249 -5.45 16.31 -3.05
CA GLU A 249 -4.89 15.90 -1.77
C GLU A 249 -3.41 16.25 -1.62
N ILE A 250 -2.58 15.93 -2.61
CA ILE A 250 -1.13 16.29 -2.57
C ILE A 250 -0.99 17.80 -2.39
N SER A 251 -1.78 18.59 -3.13
CA SER A 251 -1.78 20.05 -3.01
C SER A 251 -2.20 20.50 -1.60
N ALA A 252 -3.22 19.88 -1.00
CA ALA A 252 -3.67 20.17 0.35
C ALA A 252 -2.60 19.85 1.41
N ILE A 253 -1.88 18.73 1.27
CA ILE A 253 -0.73 18.38 2.12
C ILE A 253 0.36 19.46 2.02
N CYS A 254 0.71 19.92 0.82
CA CYS A 254 1.71 20.98 0.63
C CYS A 254 1.30 22.28 1.33
N ILE A 255 0.01 22.63 1.31
CA ILE A 255 -0.51 23.82 2.02
C ILE A 255 -0.37 23.66 3.52
N ARG A 256 -0.76 22.51 4.08
CA ARG A 256 -0.63 22.22 5.51
C ARG A 256 0.83 22.26 5.97
N VAL A 257 1.72 21.59 5.25
CA VAL A 257 3.16 21.59 5.59
C VAL A 257 3.77 22.98 5.52
N LYS A 258 3.38 23.82 4.55
CA LYS A 258 3.82 25.23 4.52
C LYS A 258 3.29 26.04 5.70
N SER A 259 2.05 25.78 6.15
CA SER A 259 1.48 26.48 7.30
C SER A 259 2.24 26.21 8.61
N TYR A 260 3.03 25.13 8.64
CA TYR A 260 3.88 24.77 9.75
C TYR A 260 5.18 25.60 9.84
N ASN A 261 5.60 26.34 8.82
CA ASN A 261 6.79 27.22 8.89
C ASN A 261 8.06 26.52 9.46
N ILE A 262 8.29 25.24 9.10
CA ILE A 262 9.36 24.41 9.70
C ILE A 262 10.75 24.77 9.14
N GLY A 263 10.83 25.37 7.95
CA GLY A 263 12.09 25.83 7.36
C GLY A 263 12.01 26.10 5.85
N SER A 264 12.94 26.91 5.33
CA SER A 264 12.94 27.37 3.94
C SER A 264 13.06 26.23 2.92
N THR A 265 13.82 25.18 3.22
CA THR A 265 14.01 24.02 2.34
C THR A 265 12.70 23.23 2.13
N ILE A 266 11.97 22.96 3.21
CA ILE A 266 10.68 22.24 3.15
C ILE A 266 9.65 23.08 2.38
N ASP A 267 9.62 24.39 2.62
CA ASP A 267 8.73 25.30 1.91
C ASP A 267 9.00 25.37 0.41
N GLN A 268 10.28 25.38 0.00
CA GLN A 268 10.66 25.34 -1.41
C GLN A 268 10.24 24.01 -2.05
N ARG A 269 10.49 22.88 -1.38
CA ARG A 269 10.04 21.56 -1.83
C ARG A 269 8.52 21.48 -1.97
N ALA A 270 7.79 22.01 -0.98
CA ALA A 270 6.33 22.05 -0.99
C ALA A 270 5.79 22.94 -2.11
N LYS A 271 6.40 24.11 -2.36
CA LYS A 271 6.07 24.98 -3.51
C LYS A 271 6.31 24.26 -4.84
N LYS A 272 7.43 23.55 -4.98
CA LYS A 272 7.77 22.79 -6.19
C LYS A 272 6.72 21.70 -6.46
N LEU A 273 6.44 20.85 -5.48
CA LEU A 273 5.46 19.77 -5.59
C LEU A 273 4.05 20.32 -5.89
N GLN A 274 3.63 21.35 -5.15
CA GLN A 274 2.34 22.00 -5.36
C GLN A 274 2.22 22.56 -6.79
N LYS A 275 3.27 23.22 -7.31
CA LYS A 275 3.27 23.76 -8.68
C LYS A 275 3.12 22.64 -9.70
N THR A 276 3.86 21.55 -9.56
CA THR A 276 3.79 20.39 -10.46
C THR A 276 2.38 19.77 -10.47
N VAL A 277 1.79 19.55 -9.30
CA VAL A 277 0.44 18.98 -9.19
C VAL A 277 -0.63 19.91 -9.77
N ASN A 278 -0.51 21.21 -9.53
CA ASN A 278 -1.42 22.21 -10.11
C ASN A 278 -1.32 22.25 -11.64
N GLN A 279 -0.14 22.02 -12.24
CA GLN A 279 0.01 21.93 -13.69
C GLN A 279 -0.76 20.74 -14.27
N TYR A 280 -0.76 19.58 -13.59
CA TYR A 280 -1.59 18.45 -14.02
C TYR A 280 -3.08 18.75 -13.91
N LEU A 281 -3.53 19.39 -12.82
CA LEU A 281 -4.93 19.77 -12.64
C LEU A 281 -5.44 20.75 -13.72
N LEU A 282 -4.55 21.48 -14.39
CA LEU A 282 -4.88 22.38 -15.50
C LEU A 282 -4.99 21.68 -16.86
N LEU A 283 -4.64 20.39 -16.96
CA LEU A 283 -4.72 19.67 -18.23
C LEU A 283 -6.18 19.53 -18.71
N PRO A 284 -6.42 19.54 -20.04
CA PRO A 284 -7.77 19.39 -20.60
C PRO A 284 -8.53 18.16 -20.10
N PHE A 285 -7.80 17.09 -19.78
CA PHE A 285 -8.32 15.87 -19.19
C PHE A 285 -9.18 16.12 -17.93
N PHE A 286 -8.76 17.02 -17.04
CA PHE A 286 -9.44 17.28 -15.77
C PHE A 286 -10.50 18.38 -15.83
N ARG A 287 -10.63 19.09 -16.95
CA ARG A 287 -11.54 20.25 -17.09
C ARG A 287 -13.00 19.89 -16.82
N ASN A 288 -13.44 18.72 -17.28
CA ASN A 288 -14.81 18.24 -17.16
C ASN A 288 -14.97 17.09 -16.15
N VAL A 289 -13.92 16.76 -15.40
CA VAL A 289 -13.95 15.72 -14.37
C VAL A 289 -14.45 16.33 -13.06
N GLY A 290 -15.55 15.81 -12.51
CA GLY A 290 -16.18 16.32 -11.30
C GLY A 290 -15.38 16.08 -10.01
N ARG A 291 -15.93 16.53 -8.87
CA ARG A 291 -15.36 16.21 -7.56
C ARG A 291 -15.74 14.79 -7.13
N LEU A 292 -14.79 14.11 -6.49
CA LEU A 292 -15.04 12.81 -5.89
C LEU A 292 -15.97 12.96 -4.67
N LYS A 293 -17.02 12.14 -4.60
CA LYS A 293 -17.96 12.14 -3.46
C LYS A 293 -17.61 11.06 -2.42
N TYR A 294 -17.09 9.93 -2.88
CA TYR A 294 -16.65 8.79 -2.08
C TYR A 294 -15.56 8.07 -2.87
N ILE A 295 -14.65 7.38 -2.17
CA ILE A 295 -13.60 6.57 -2.81
C ILE A 295 -14.23 5.26 -3.30
N PRO A 296 -14.10 4.90 -4.59
CA PRO A 296 -14.72 3.69 -5.10
C PRO A 296 -13.82 2.48 -4.84
N SER A 297 -13.74 2.03 -3.57
CA SER A 297 -12.88 0.92 -3.14
C SER A 297 -13.11 -0.39 -3.91
N GLY A 298 -14.31 -0.61 -4.45
CA GLY A 298 -14.64 -1.77 -5.31
C GLY A 298 -14.49 -1.55 -6.82
N SER A 299 -13.89 -0.43 -7.29
CA SER A 299 -13.75 -0.17 -8.72
C SER A 299 -12.72 -1.12 -9.35
N SER A 300 -13.16 -2.00 -10.26
CA SER A 300 -12.28 -2.89 -11.01
C SER A 300 -11.21 -2.14 -11.82
N VAL A 301 -11.49 -0.89 -12.20
CA VAL A 301 -10.55 -0.02 -12.92
C VAL A 301 -9.46 0.50 -11.98
N LEU A 302 -9.81 0.99 -10.78
CA LEU A 302 -8.80 1.36 -9.77
C LEU A 302 -8.01 0.15 -9.28
N LEU A 303 -8.55 -1.06 -9.36
CA LEU A 303 -7.88 -2.26 -8.88
C LEU A 303 -6.99 -2.94 -9.91
N LYS A 304 -7.34 -2.88 -11.21
CA LYS A 304 -6.68 -3.69 -12.26
C LYS A 304 -6.07 -2.89 -13.39
N LYS A 305 -6.57 -1.67 -13.68
CA LYS A 305 -6.08 -0.90 -14.83
C LYS A 305 -4.73 -0.26 -14.51
N VAL A 306 -3.73 -0.55 -15.33
CA VAL A 306 -2.37 0.00 -15.22
C VAL A 306 -2.43 1.54 -15.17
N GLY A 307 -1.59 2.14 -14.33
CA GLY A 307 -1.64 3.57 -14.00
C GLY A 307 -2.63 3.89 -12.88
N TYR A 308 -3.92 3.58 -13.07
CA TYR A 308 -4.97 3.83 -12.06
C TYR A 308 -4.72 3.04 -10.77
N SER A 309 -4.39 1.75 -10.91
CA SER A 309 -4.04 0.89 -9.79
C SER A 309 -2.78 1.34 -9.07
N ALA A 310 -1.73 1.72 -9.80
CA ALA A 310 -0.52 2.26 -9.19
C ALA A 310 -0.81 3.54 -8.39
N ILE A 311 -1.57 4.48 -8.93
CA ILE A 311 -1.95 5.72 -8.23
C ILE A 311 -2.82 5.41 -7.01
N TYR A 312 -3.77 4.48 -7.13
CA TYR A 312 -4.59 4.04 -6.00
C TYR A 312 -3.72 3.41 -4.89
N HIS A 313 -2.73 2.60 -5.24
CA HIS A 313 -1.79 2.05 -4.26
C HIS A 313 -0.95 3.13 -3.60
N HIS A 314 -0.43 4.12 -4.35
CA HIS A 314 0.29 5.25 -3.77
C HIS A 314 -0.58 6.08 -2.81
N TYR A 315 -1.85 6.27 -3.15
CA TYR A 315 -2.82 6.87 -2.25
C TYR A 315 -2.96 6.07 -0.95
N ILE A 316 -3.20 4.77 -1.04
CA ILE A 316 -3.29 3.88 0.13
C ILE A 316 -1.99 3.95 0.96
N HIS A 317 -0.81 3.79 0.33
CA HIS A 317 0.48 3.88 1.01
C HIS A 317 0.66 5.19 1.78
N SER A 318 0.23 6.31 1.18
CA SER A 318 0.29 7.61 1.84
C SER A 318 -0.62 7.70 3.07
N LYS A 319 -1.79 7.03 3.07
CA LYS A 319 -2.71 7.05 4.24
C LYS A 319 -2.22 6.25 5.43
N PHE A 320 -1.48 5.18 5.17
CA PHE A 320 -0.97 4.35 6.24
C PHE A 320 0.42 4.76 6.71
N SER A 321 1.08 5.68 5.99
CA SER A 321 2.44 6.16 6.21
C SER A 321 3.21 5.19 7.06
N PHE A 322 3.40 3.94 6.63
CA PHE A 322 4.21 3.01 7.40
C PHE A 322 5.59 3.63 7.38
N LYS A 323 5.93 4.35 8.45
CA LYS A 323 7.27 4.88 8.65
C LYS A 323 8.32 3.79 8.47
N PRO A 324 8.06 2.50 8.77
CA PRO A 324 8.99 1.44 8.41
C PRO A 324 9.14 1.21 6.89
N ILE A 325 8.10 1.40 6.06
CA ILE A 325 8.21 1.41 4.59
C ILE A 325 8.96 2.66 4.13
N LEU A 326 8.75 3.82 4.75
CA LEU A 326 9.49 5.04 4.44
C LEU A 326 10.97 4.91 4.86
N GLU A 327 11.28 4.34 6.02
CA GLU A 327 12.65 4.02 6.46
C GLU A 327 13.28 2.99 5.55
N SER A 328 12.50 2.01 5.06
CA SER A 328 12.97 1.14 3.99
C SER A 328 13.29 1.98 2.75
N GLN A 329 12.41 2.89 2.29
CA GLN A 329 12.62 3.67 1.06
C GLN A 329 13.68 4.78 1.15
N GLU A 330 13.89 5.39 2.32
CA GLU A 330 14.95 6.38 2.57
C GLU A 330 16.31 5.71 2.74
N ARG A 331 16.37 4.54 3.38
CA ARG A 331 17.60 3.70 3.41
C ARG A 331 17.89 3.05 2.05
N LEU A 332 16.86 2.80 1.22
CA LEU A 332 16.97 2.24 -0.14
C LEU A 332 17.53 3.23 -1.19
N ARG A 333 17.60 4.53 -0.89
CA ARG A 333 18.08 5.54 -1.85
C ARG A 333 19.60 5.62 -1.95
N HIS A 334 20.30 5.17 -0.92
CA HIS A 334 21.74 5.37 -0.82
C HIS A 334 22.54 4.08 -0.83
N THR A 335 21.91 2.91 -1.07
CA THR A 335 22.68 1.67 -1.21
C THR A 335 21.98 0.61 -2.05
N ALA A 336 22.76 -0.02 -2.92
CA ALA A 336 22.39 -1.05 -3.87
C ALA A 336 21.36 -2.09 -3.36
N GLY A 337 20.20 -2.18 -4.03
CA GLY A 337 19.35 -3.38 -4.23
C GLY A 337 18.84 -4.19 -3.03
N LEU A 338 19.24 -3.90 -1.79
CA LEU A 338 18.98 -4.65 -0.57
C LEU A 338 17.80 -4.06 0.22
N LYS A 339 16.84 -4.89 0.62
CA LYS A 339 15.56 -4.49 1.23
C LYS A 339 15.32 -5.22 2.55
N ASN A 340 14.86 -4.52 3.59
CA ASN A 340 14.51 -5.14 4.88
C ASN A 340 13.15 -5.87 4.78
N ILE A 341 13.20 -7.20 4.82
CA ILE A 341 12.01 -8.06 4.67
C ILE A 341 11.31 -8.33 6.01
N ALA A 342 12.01 -8.27 7.15
CA ALA A 342 11.42 -8.53 8.46
C ALA A 342 10.37 -7.47 8.83
N THR A 343 10.68 -6.19 8.56
CA THR A 343 9.74 -5.09 8.73
C THR A 343 8.51 -5.25 7.83
N LEU A 344 8.70 -5.69 6.58
CA LEU A 344 7.61 -5.92 5.65
C LEU A 344 6.71 -7.08 6.12
N TYR A 345 7.31 -8.13 6.68
CA TYR A 345 6.59 -9.25 7.27
C TYR A 345 5.71 -8.81 8.46
N GLU A 346 6.23 -7.99 9.37
CA GLU A 346 5.47 -7.45 10.51
C GLU A 346 4.21 -6.70 10.05
N ILE A 347 4.36 -5.86 9.02
CA ILE A 347 3.24 -5.12 8.39
C ILE A 347 2.25 -6.08 7.74
N TRP A 348 2.75 -7.09 7.03
CA TRP A 348 1.90 -8.09 6.39
C TRP A 348 1.08 -8.87 7.43
N VAL A 349 1.66 -9.24 8.59
CA VAL A 349 0.91 -9.88 9.68
C VAL A 349 -0.20 -8.98 10.21
N PHE A 350 0.08 -7.69 10.44
CA PHE A 350 -0.93 -6.71 10.85
C PHE A 350 -2.09 -6.65 9.86
N LEU A 351 -1.77 -6.61 8.56
CA LEU A 351 -2.78 -6.56 7.51
C LEU A 351 -3.56 -7.87 7.37
N LYS A 352 -2.94 -9.03 7.62
CA LYS A 352 -3.65 -10.32 7.63
C LYS A 352 -4.70 -10.37 8.74
N ILE A 353 -4.37 -9.89 9.93
CA ILE A 353 -5.35 -9.76 11.02
C ILE A 353 -6.44 -8.75 10.61
N ALA A 354 -6.07 -7.63 9.98
CA ALA A 354 -7.04 -6.67 9.49
C ALA A 354 -7.98 -7.25 8.42
N GLU A 355 -7.45 -8.02 7.46
CA GLU A 355 -8.22 -8.71 6.42
C GLU A 355 -9.28 -9.61 7.04
N PHE A 356 -8.91 -10.36 8.08
CA PHE A 356 -9.81 -11.28 8.76
C PHE A 356 -10.95 -10.57 9.50
N PHE A 357 -10.64 -9.51 10.27
CA PHE A 357 -11.65 -8.84 11.11
C PHE A 357 -12.41 -7.70 10.40
N PHE A 358 -11.81 -7.06 9.40
CA PHE A 358 -12.41 -5.96 8.63
C PHE A 358 -12.82 -6.34 7.21
N GLY A 359 -12.60 -7.57 6.74
CA GLY A 359 -12.90 -7.97 5.36
C GLY A 359 -14.33 -7.60 4.91
N ASP A 360 -15.32 -7.80 5.78
CA ASP A 360 -16.73 -7.50 5.52
C ASP A 360 -17.23 -6.20 6.19
N SER A 361 -16.37 -5.52 6.95
CA SER A 361 -16.76 -4.36 7.75
C SER A 361 -15.98 -3.12 7.39
N THR A 362 -16.64 -1.96 7.46
CA THR A 362 -15.98 -0.73 7.06
C THR A 362 -15.16 -0.14 8.20
N ILE A 363 -13.90 0.19 7.91
CA ILE A 363 -13.02 0.92 8.83
C ILE A 363 -13.52 2.37 8.90
N ASN A 364 -13.97 2.80 10.07
CA ASN A 364 -14.59 4.12 10.26
C ASN A 364 -13.59 5.18 10.71
N GLU A 365 -12.55 4.78 11.43
CA GLU A 365 -11.58 5.71 12.01
C GLU A 365 -10.17 5.17 11.87
N ILE A 366 -9.23 6.06 11.49
CA ILE A 366 -7.80 5.80 11.46
C ILE A 366 -7.12 6.84 12.34
N ILE A 367 -6.54 6.37 13.44
CA ILE A 367 -5.76 7.19 14.36
C ILE A 367 -4.29 6.86 14.13
N SER A 368 -3.47 7.89 13.92
CA SER A 368 -2.02 7.75 13.93
C SER A 368 -1.43 8.72 14.94
N ASN A 369 -0.54 8.18 15.77
CA ASN A 369 0.17 8.91 16.80
C ASN A 369 1.67 8.72 16.57
N SER A 370 2.42 9.80 16.72
CA SER A 370 3.87 9.81 16.61
C SER A 370 4.47 10.35 17.90
N THR A 371 5.35 9.58 18.54
CA THR A 371 6.11 10.01 19.71
C THR A 371 7.60 10.07 19.38
N LEU A 372 8.26 11.18 19.70
CA LEU A 372 9.72 11.30 19.56
C LEU A 372 10.40 10.62 20.75
N LYS A 373 11.33 9.70 20.49
CA LYS A 373 12.17 9.08 21.51
C LYS A 373 13.58 8.87 20.94
N ASN A 374 14.58 9.52 21.53
CA ASN A 374 16.01 9.43 21.16
C ASN A 374 16.24 9.58 19.64
N ASP A 375 15.89 10.75 19.06
CA ASP A 375 16.02 11.09 17.62
C ASP A 375 15.28 10.18 16.61
N SER A 376 14.64 9.10 17.07
CA SER A 376 13.75 8.26 16.27
C SER A 376 12.29 8.58 16.57
N SER A 377 11.48 8.67 15.52
CA SER A 377 10.08 9.08 15.62
C SER A 377 9.20 7.84 15.52
N ILE A 378 8.70 7.41 16.67
CA ILE A 378 7.99 6.15 16.83
C ILE A 378 6.50 6.36 16.50
N ASN A 379 6.02 5.72 15.44
CA ASN A 379 4.62 5.83 15.00
C ASN A 379 3.78 4.64 15.47
N SER A 380 2.52 4.89 15.83
CA SER A 380 1.50 3.88 16.11
C SER A 380 0.26 4.17 15.28
N TYR A 381 -0.38 3.14 14.74
CA TYR A 381 -1.60 3.27 13.94
C TYR A 381 -2.72 2.48 14.62
N THR A 382 -3.95 2.95 14.48
CA THR A 382 -5.11 2.28 15.05
C THR A 382 -6.29 2.43 14.13
N TRP A 383 -6.87 1.31 13.71
CA TRP A 383 -8.05 1.23 12.87
C TRP A 383 -9.23 0.80 13.72
N LYS A 384 -10.35 1.51 13.62
CA LYS A 384 -11.54 1.21 14.42
C LYS A 384 -12.79 1.07 13.57
N ASN A 385 -13.67 0.19 14.02
CA ASN A 385 -15.10 0.24 13.72
C ASN A 385 -15.89 0.25 15.05
N LYS A 386 -17.21 0.02 15.00
CA LYS A 386 -18.06 0.09 16.21
C LYS A 386 -17.74 -0.98 17.27
N LYS A 387 -17.18 -2.12 16.87
CA LYS A 387 -16.98 -3.30 17.73
C LYS A 387 -15.51 -3.64 17.97
N LEU A 388 -14.62 -3.15 17.10
CA LEU A 388 -13.23 -3.58 17.10
C LEU A 388 -12.25 -2.43 16.87
N GLU A 389 -11.11 -2.53 17.55
CA GLU A 389 -9.97 -1.62 17.45
C GLU A 389 -8.70 -2.45 17.21
N LEU A 390 -8.10 -2.31 16.04
CA LEU A 390 -6.85 -2.96 15.68
C LEU A 390 -5.73 -1.93 15.66
N SER A 391 -4.71 -2.12 16.48
CA SER A 391 -3.60 -1.19 16.64
C SER A 391 -2.27 -1.82 16.24
N TYR A 392 -1.50 -1.10 15.44
CA TYR A 392 -0.10 -1.38 15.19
C TYR A 392 0.76 -0.54 16.12
N ASN A 393 1.66 -1.19 16.84
CA ASN A 393 2.73 -0.54 17.57
C ASN A 393 2.20 0.41 18.68
N LYS A 394 1.10 0.04 19.34
CA LYS A 394 0.46 0.84 20.41
C LYS A 394 1.21 0.67 21.72
N SER A 395 1.48 1.78 22.40
CA SER A 395 2.15 1.78 23.71
C SER A 395 1.12 1.68 24.85
N TYR A 396 1.35 0.80 25.81
CA TYR A 396 0.60 0.61 27.04
C TYR A 396 1.47 0.99 28.23
N SER A 397 0.95 1.82 29.12
CA SER A 397 1.68 2.39 30.25
C SER A 397 0.72 2.68 31.41
N LYS A 398 1.26 3.00 32.58
CA LYS A 398 0.46 3.52 33.70
C LYS A 398 -0.27 4.81 33.32
N LYS A 399 0.38 5.70 32.54
CA LYS A 399 -0.15 7.02 32.18
C LYS A 399 -1.43 6.94 31.33
N ASN A 400 -1.54 5.94 30.47
CA ASN A 400 -2.73 5.73 29.64
C ASN A 400 -3.64 4.60 30.16
N GLY A 401 -3.45 4.16 31.40
CA GLY A 401 -4.25 3.08 32.03
C GLY A 401 -4.10 1.71 31.38
N GLY A 402 -3.13 1.55 30.48
CA GLY A 402 -2.98 0.35 29.67
C GLY A 402 -2.15 -0.75 30.32
N SER A 403 -1.16 -0.39 31.13
CA SER A 403 -0.29 -1.34 31.84
C SER A 403 -0.12 -0.91 33.30
N TYR A 404 -0.18 -1.87 34.23
CA TYR A 404 -0.12 -1.58 35.66
C TYR A 404 1.31 -1.40 36.19
N SER A 405 2.34 -1.79 35.43
CA SER A 405 3.73 -1.83 35.92
C SER A 405 4.68 -1.00 35.05
N VAL A 406 4.96 -1.47 33.83
CA VAL A 406 5.98 -0.94 32.91
C VAL A 406 5.39 -0.51 31.57
N ASN A 407 6.14 0.28 30.82
CA ASN A 407 5.75 0.67 29.47
C ASN A 407 6.00 -0.49 28.51
N LEU A 408 4.94 -1.02 27.92
CA LEU A 408 4.96 -2.13 26.98
C LEU A 408 4.44 -1.69 25.62
N ARG A 409 4.98 -2.29 24.58
CA ARG A 409 4.62 -1.98 23.20
C ARG A 409 4.61 -3.27 22.39
N PRO A 410 3.47 -3.98 22.34
CA PRO A 410 3.31 -5.09 21.41
C PRO A 410 3.30 -4.57 19.97
N ASP A 411 3.71 -5.43 19.04
CA ASP A 411 3.72 -5.11 17.61
C ASP A 411 2.28 -4.88 17.12
N ILE A 412 1.34 -5.72 17.54
CA ILE A 412 -0.07 -5.65 17.16
C ILE A 412 -0.97 -5.90 18.38
N SER A 413 -2.05 -5.13 18.50
CA SER A 413 -3.08 -5.32 19.51
C SER A 413 -4.46 -5.27 18.87
N LEU A 414 -5.30 -6.25 19.17
CA LEU A 414 -6.70 -6.30 18.77
C LEU A 414 -7.57 -6.20 20.02
N LEU A 415 -8.34 -5.12 20.11
CA LEU A 415 -9.43 -5.00 21.07
C LEU A 415 -10.72 -5.37 20.35
N TYR A 416 -11.33 -6.48 20.74
CA TYR A 416 -12.58 -6.99 20.17
C TYR A 416 -13.58 -7.20 21.31
N GLU A 417 -14.74 -6.54 21.23
CA GLU A 417 -15.80 -6.58 22.25
C GLU A 417 -15.31 -6.39 23.70
N GLY A 418 -14.31 -5.50 23.89
CA GLY A 418 -13.75 -5.16 25.20
C GLY A 418 -12.64 -6.08 25.72
N LYS A 419 -12.33 -7.17 24.99
CA LYS A 419 -11.22 -8.09 25.29
C LYS A 419 -10.00 -7.77 24.42
N LEU A 420 -8.81 -7.81 25.02
CA LEU A 420 -7.57 -7.51 24.33
C LEU A 420 -6.82 -8.78 23.95
N TYR A 421 -6.38 -8.83 22.69
CA TYR A 421 -5.62 -9.93 22.10
C TYR A 421 -4.33 -9.37 21.50
N ILE A 422 -3.19 -9.93 21.89
CA ILE A 422 -1.88 -9.40 21.51
C ILE A 422 -1.21 -10.36 20.51
N PHE A 423 -0.67 -9.78 19.44
CA PHE A 423 0.08 -10.49 18.42
C PHE A 423 1.45 -9.81 18.25
N ASP A 424 2.51 -10.58 18.42
CA ASP A 424 3.88 -10.10 18.30
C ASP A 424 4.54 -10.83 17.12
N ALA A 425 4.76 -10.10 16.03
CA ALA A 425 5.23 -10.70 14.79
C ALA A 425 6.76 -10.85 14.83
N LYS A 426 7.25 -12.07 14.55
CA LYS A 426 8.66 -12.41 14.67
C LYS A 426 9.16 -13.10 13.42
N TYR A 427 10.06 -12.42 12.72
CA TYR A 427 10.73 -12.92 11.51
C TYR A 427 11.92 -13.87 11.82
N LYS A 428 11.71 -14.81 12.74
CA LYS A 428 12.74 -15.75 13.20
C LYS A 428 12.09 -17.02 13.77
N PHE A 429 12.80 -18.13 13.68
CA PHE A 429 12.43 -19.41 14.29
C PHE A 429 13.71 -20.20 14.64
N ASN A 430 13.54 -21.22 15.47
CA ASN A 430 14.52 -22.29 15.62
C ASN A 430 14.19 -23.41 14.62
N SER A 431 15.21 -23.97 13.99
CA SER A 431 15.06 -25.11 13.09
C SER A 431 15.67 -26.34 13.75
N SER A 432 14.89 -27.39 13.92
CA SER A 432 15.39 -28.72 14.28
C SER A 432 15.25 -29.65 13.08
N ASN A 433 16.36 -30.29 12.71
CA ASN A 433 16.36 -31.31 11.66
C ASN A 433 16.11 -32.66 12.32
N PHE A 434 14.90 -33.22 12.12
CA PHE A 434 14.68 -34.64 12.38
C PHE A 434 15.21 -35.45 11.19
N ARG A 435 15.73 -36.65 11.47
CA ARG A 435 16.16 -37.61 10.45
C ARG A 435 14.95 -37.85 9.53
N ASP A 436 15.15 -37.57 8.23
CA ASP A 436 14.20 -37.62 7.11
C ASP A 436 13.34 -36.36 6.84
N SER A 437 13.91 -35.47 6.01
CA SER A 437 13.25 -34.55 5.05
C SER A 437 12.33 -33.41 5.52
N VAL A 438 11.81 -33.39 6.76
CA VAL A 438 10.95 -32.29 7.25
C VAL A 438 11.66 -31.49 8.34
N SER A 439 12.03 -30.24 8.04
CA SER A 439 12.54 -29.29 9.04
C SER A 439 11.38 -28.74 9.89
N ILE A 440 11.45 -28.96 11.21
CA ILE A 440 10.47 -28.42 12.16
C ILE A 440 10.92 -27.02 12.56
N ARG A 441 10.02 -26.04 12.42
CA ARG A 441 10.27 -24.62 12.73
C ARG A 441 9.47 -24.19 13.95
N SER A 442 10.15 -24.06 15.09
CA SER A 442 9.56 -23.72 16.39
C SER A 442 9.89 -22.28 16.84
N PRO A 443 9.07 -21.65 17.70
CA PRO A 443 9.38 -20.32 18.25
C PRO A 443 10.55 -20.40 19.23
N LYS A 444 11.18 -19.25 19.52
CA LYS A 444 12.19 -19.19 20.60
C LYS A 444 11.50 -19.07 21.96
N HIS A 445 12.06 -19.72 22.98
CA HIS A 445 11.56 -19.64 24.35
C HIS A 445 11.46 -18.20 24.87
N GLU A 446 12.45 -17.36 24.58
CA GLU A 446 12.46 -15.94 24.93
C GLU A 446 11.27 -15.16 24.35
N ASP A 447 10.85 -15.49 23.12
CA ASP A 447 9.72 -14.84 22.47
C ASP A 447 8.40 -15.22 23.17
N ILE A 448 8.28 -16.46 23.67
CA ILE A 448 7.14 -16.91 24.51
C ILE A 448 7.15 -16.24 25.89
N HIS A 449 8.32 -16.11 26.53
CA HIS A 449 8.41 -15.42 27.82
C HIS A 449 7.93 -13.96 27.76
N LYS A 450 8.20 -13.27 26.64
CA LYS A 450 7.68 -11.93 26.39
C LYS A 450 6.14 -11.91 26.35
N MET A 451 5.50 -12.98 25.87
CA MET A 451 4.04 -13.06 25.83
C MET A 451 3.43 -13.14 27.23
N HIS A 452 4.09 -13.85 28.17
CA HIS A 452 3.65 -13.86 29.57
C HIS A 452 3.67 -12.45 30.17
N ALA A 453 4.72 -11.67 29.89
CA ALA A 453 4.81 -10.30 30.35
C ALA A 453 3.66 -9.43 29.79
N TYR A 454 3.26 -9.62 28.53
CA TYR A 454 2.12 -8.91 27.96
C TYR A 454 0.79 -9.29 28.60
N VAL A 455 0.51 -10.59 28.76
CA VAL A 455 -0.73 -11.08 29.39
C VAL A 455 -0.86 -10.61 30.83
N ASP A 456 0.25 -10.58 31.57
CA ASP A 456 0.25 -10.17 32.97
C ASP A 456 0.12 -8.65 33.11
N ALA A 457 0.96 -7.89 32.41
CA ALA A 457 1.09 -6.45 32.63
C ALA A 457 0.03 -5.58 31.96
N ILE A 458 -0.52 -6.00 30.81
CA ILE A 458 -1.48 -5.20 30.04
C ILE A 458 -2.91 -5.60 30.41
N ASN A 459 -3.69 -4.61 30.84
CA ASN A 459 -5.06 -4.84 31.31
C ASN A 459 -5.96 -5.45 30.23
N ASN A 460 -6.87 -6.34 30.64
CA ASN A 460 -7.85 -7.03 29.79
C ASN A 460 -7.26 -7.93 28.69
N THR A 461 -5.96 -8.27 28.77
CA THR A 461 -5.33 -9.21 27.83
C THR A 461 -5.82 -10.64 28.08
N LYS A 462 -6.49 -11.22 27.09
CA LYS A 462 -6.92 -12.63 27.10
C LYS A 462 -5.79 -13.55 26.70
N PHE A 463 -5.13 -13.25 25.58
CA PHE A 463 -3.90 -13.93 25.22
C PHE A 463 -2.88 -12.99 24.60
N ALA A 464 -1.63 -13.44 24.61
CA ALA A 464 -0.58 -12.90 23.76
C ALA A 464 0.12 -14.04 23.02
N ILE A 465 0.25 -13.92 21.69
CA ILE A 465 0.91 -14.93 20.87
C ILE A 465 2.01 -14.34 19.99
N VAL A 466 3.01 -15.18 19.73
CA VAL A 466 4.02 -14.93 18.69
C VAL A 466 3.45 -15.37 17.33
N VAL A 467 3.53 -14.50 16.33
CA VAL A 467 3.17 -14.84 14.95
C VAL A 467 4.45 -14.91 14.12
N TYR A 468 4.75 -16.08 13.54
CA TYR A 468 6.09 -16.34 13.00
C TYR A 468 6.06 -17.27 11.78
N PRO A 469 7.08 -17.26 10.90
CA PRO A 469 7.09 -18.07 9.68
C PRO A 469 7.53 -19.52 9.95
N GLY A 470 6.88 -20.17 10.91
CA GLY A 470 7.14 -21.54 11.33
C GLY A 470 6.11 -22.56 10.86
N THR A 471 6.07 -23.70 11.55
CA THR A 471 5.19 -24.83 11.20
C THR A 471 4.32 -25.30 12.36
N GLU A 472 4.66 -24.95 13.59
CA GLU A 472 4.01 -25.47 14.80
C GLU A 472 3.07 -24.45 15.44
N ILE A 473 1.90 -24.91 15.86
CA ILE A 473 0.99 -24.16 16.73
C ILE A 473 1.29 -24.60 18.16
N LEU A 474 1.58 -23.65 19.03
CA LEU A 474 1.79 -23.88 20.46
C LEU A 474 0.90 -22.92 21.23
N PHE A 475 0.08 -23.42 22.16
CA PHE A 475 -0.75 -22.58 23.01
C PHE A 475 -0.81 -23.16 24.43
N TYR A 476 -0.46 -22.34 25.41
CA TYR A 476 -0.41 -22.67 26.82
C TYR A 476 -1.52 -21.90 27.54
N THR A 477 -2.56 -22.62 27.98
CA THR A 477 -3.69 -22.03 28.69
C THR A 477 -3.32 -21.68 30.13
N LYS A 478 -3.92 -20.61 30.68
CA LYS A 478 -3.65 -20.13 32.05
C LYS A 478 -4.27 -21.03 33.14
N LYS A 479 -5.25 -21.88 32.80
CA LYS A 479 -5.90 -22.81 33.73
C LYS A 479 -5.17 -24.15 33.75
N ILE A 480 -4.66 -24.55 34.91
CA ILE A 480 -3.96 -25.82 35.16
C ILE A 480 -4.92 -27.03 35.11
N ILE A 481 -6.22 -26.80 35.32
CA ILE A 481 -7.24 -27.86 35.32
C ILE A 481 -7.78 -28.02 33.90
N GLN A 482 -7.51 -29.18 33.29
CA GLN A 482 -8.20 -29.69 32.10
C GLN A 482 -9.69 -29.85 32.42
N THR A 483 -10.44 -28.76 32.36
CA THR A 483 -11.87 -28.84 32.10
C THR A 483 -12.01 -28.93 30.59
N ASN A 484 -12.82 -29.87 30.09
CA ASN A 484 -13.01 -30.20 28.68
C ASN A 484 -13.54 -29.04 27.79
N ASN A 485 -13.48 -27.80 28.25
CA ASN A 485 -13.76 -26.62 27.46
C ASN A 485 -12.47 -26.20 26.74
N GLU A 486 -12.17 -26.87 25.63
CA GLU A 486 -11.08 -26.53 24.70
C GLU A 486 -11.19 -25.09 24.12
N ASP A 487 -12.30 -24.40 24.39
CA ASP A 487 -12.65 -23.11 23.80
C ASP A 487 -12.18 -21.89 24.58
N ASN A 488 -11.55 -22.01 25.76
CA ASN A 488 -11.12 -20.82 26.51
C ASN A 488 -9.70 -20.35 26.09
N LEU A 489 -9.63 -19.46 25.09
CA LEU A 489 -8.44 -18.75 24.61
C LEU A 489 -7.87 -17.74 25.63
N GLU A 490 -7.45 -18.23 26.78
CA GLU A 490 -6.75 -17.45 27.80
C GLU A 490 -5.38 -18.03 28.07
N GLY A 491 -4.30 -17.33 27.68
CA GLY A 491 -2.97 -17.91 27.74
C GLY A 491 -1.92 -17.23 26.87
N VAL A 492 -0.85 -17.95 26.58
CA VAL A 492 0.23 -17.50 25.69
C VAL A 492 0.58 -18.58 24.68
N GLY A 493 1.19 -18.20 23.56
CA GLY A 493 1.54 -19.19 22.56
C GLY A 493 2.31 -18.65 21.36
N ALA A 494 2.40 -19.47 20.33
CA ALA A 494 2.87 -19.11 19.01
C ALA A 494 2.01 -19.77 17.94
N VAL A 495 1.73 -19.03 16.88
CA VAL A 495 0.94 -19.52 15.74
C VAL A 495 1.71 -19.22 14.45
N PRO A 496 1.87 -20.22 13.56
CA PRO A 496 2.63 -20.05 12.34
C PRO A 496 1.81 -19.27 11.31
N LEU A 497 2.46 -18.34 10.63
CA LEU A 497 1.87 -17.58 9.53
C LEU A 497 2.95 -17.28 8.47
N SER A 498 2.77 -17.84 7.29
CA SER A 498 3.62 -17.57 6.11
C SER A 498 2.74 -17.32 4.89
N PRO A 499 3.22 -16.55 3.90
CA PRO A 499 2.52 -16.37 2.63
C PRO A 499 2.11 -17.70 2.00
N GLY A 500 0.88 -17.77 1.48
CA GLY A 500 0.29 -19.00 0.94
C GLY A 500 -0.13 -20.05 1.98
N LYS A 501 0.23 -19.91 3.27
CA LYS A 501 -0.09 -20.86 4.35
C LYS A 501 -0.83 -20.17 5.51
N CYS A 502 -2.05 -19.68 5.25
CA CYS A 502 -2.83 -18.91 6.22
C CYS A 502 -3.92 -19.71 6.96
N GLN A 503 -4.31 -20.89 6.46
CA GLN A 503 -5.48 -21.62 6.96
C GLN A 503 -5.47 -21.90 8.47
N ASN A 504 -4.31 -22.25 9.03
CA ASN A 504 -4.17 -22.52 10.46
C ASN A 504 -4.31 -21.25 11.31
N PHE A 505 -3.77 -20.13 10.81
CA PHE A 505 -3.88 -18.84 11.47
C PHE A 505 -5.32 -18.32 11.42
N ASP A 506 -5.99 -18.42 10.27
CA ASP A 506 -7.39 -18.02 10.11
C ASP A 506 -8.32 -18.85 11.01
N LYS A 507 -8.08 -20.17 11.10
CA LYS A 507 -8.79 -21.05 12.06
C LYS A 507 -8.56 -20.61 13.51
N PHE A 508 -7.34 -20.23 13.86
CA PHE A 508 -7.02 -19.73 15.20
C PHE A 508 -7.73 -18.41 15.49
N LEU A 509 -7.73 -17.46 14.55
CA LEU A 509 -8.47 -16.19 14.70
C LEU A 509 -9.98 -16.42 14.78
N GLY A 510 -10.53 -17.40 14.05
CA GLY A 510 -11.95 -17.75 14.11
C GLY A 510 -12.42 -18.16 15.51
N ARG A 511 -11.54 -18.74 16.33
CA ARG A 511 -11.85 -19.07 17.73
C ARG A 511 -12.11 -17.84 18.60
N ILE A 512 -11.59 -16.66 18.23
CA ILE A 512 -11.86 -15.39 18.93
C ILE A 512 -13.33 -15.00 18.75
N ILE A 513 -13.87 -15.19 17.55
CA ILE A 513 -15.25 -14.85 17.21
C ILE A 513 -16.22 -15.88 17.82
N SER A 514 -15.87 -17.18 17.83
CA SER A 514 -16.74 -18.25 18.33
C SER A 514 -16.93 -18.26 19.85
N GLN A 515 -16.10 -17.54 20.62
CA GLN A 515 -16.27 -17.39 22.07
C GLN A 515 -17.45 -16.50 22.47
N GLU A 516 -18.08 -15.79 21.52
CA GLU A 516 -19.08 -14.75 21.80
C GLU A 516 -20.46 -15.03 21.20
N ASN A 517 -20.59 -16.08 20.38
CA ASN A 517 -21.88 -16.68 20.02
C ASN A 517 -22.19 -17.83 20.98
#